data_AF-A0A059WYF8-F1
#
_entry.id   AF-A0A059WYF8-F1
#
_cell.length_a   1.000
_cell.length_b   1.000
_cell.length_c   1.000
_cell.angle_alpha   90.00
_cell.angle_beta   90.00
_cell.angle_gamma   90.00
#
_symmetry.space_group_name_H-M   'P 1'
#
loop_
_entity.id
_entity.type
_entity.pdbx_description
1 polymer ?
#
loop_
_entity_poly.entity_id
_entity_poly.type
_entity_poly.pdbx_seq_one_letter_code
_entity_poly.pdbx_strand_id
1 'polypeptide(L)'
;MATVKGDVHDIGKNIVGVVLQCNNYEVIDLGVMVPCDRILAAAKEHGVDMIGLSGLITPSLDEMVFVAREMQRTGFDIPLLIGGATTSKTHTAVKIEPGYKNNQVVYVLDASRAVGVVSQLLSETDRDGFVESTKAEYVKVREAYGKGNSAPRSSLAEARANKFKIDFAAEPPVAPSFLGLKTFTPYDLHDLADHIDWTPFFATWELAGKYPAILEDEIVGEAATDLFKDAQAMLAQILEEKWFTASGVVGFWPANATDDDDIELYTDESRTKVLARFQTLRQQMKKPRGR
;
A
#
# COMPACT_ATOMS: atom_id res chain seq x y z
N MET A 1 7.19 -15.22 7.13
CA MET A 1 6.56 -14.04 6.51
C MET A 1 7.62 -13.16 5.86
N ALA A 2 7.27 -12.42 4.81
CA ALA A 2 8.18 -11.50 4.14
C ALA A 2 7.42 -10.33 3.50
N THR A 3 8.01 -9.13 3.54
CA THR A 3 7.61 -8.05 2.62
C THR A 3 8.34 -8.26 1.29
N VAL A 4 7.58 -8.28 0.20
CA VAL A 4 8.09 -8.66 -1.12
C VAL A 4 9.17 -7.71 -1.65
N LYS A 5 9.90 -8.18 -2.66
CA LYS A 5 10.97 -7.43 -3.32
C LYS A 5 10.54 -6.01 -3.72
N GLY A 6 11.41 -5.05 -3.48
CA GLY A 6 11.18 -3.65 -3.83
C GLY A 6 10.23 -2.89 -2.91
N ASP A 7 9.69 -3.54 -1.87
CA ASP A 7 8.85 -2.91 -0.86
C ASP A 7 9.52 -2.94 0.51
N VAL A 8 9.47 -1.79 1.21
CA VAL A 8 10.16 -1.54 2.48
C VAL A 8 9.22 -1.50 3.67
N HIS A 9 7.92 -1.56 3.46
CA HIS A 9 6.94 -1.33 4.51
C HIS A 9 6.57 -2.63 5.22
N ASP A 10 6.63 -2.62 6.56
CA ASP A 10 6.48 -3.83 7.36
C ASP A 10 5.62 -3.68 8.62
N ILE A 11 5.12 -2.49 8.97
CA ILE A 11 4.32 -2.29 10.18
C ILE A 11 3.18 -3.32 10.28
N GLY A 12 2.35 -3.43 9.23
CA GLY A 12 1.27 -4.42 9.20
C GLY A 12 1.75 -5.88 9.25
N LYS A 13 2.89 -6.19 8.60
CA LYS A 13 3.52 -7.52 8.68
C LYS A 13 3.92 -7.85 10.12
N ASN A 14 4.51 -6.88 10.81
CA ASN A 14 5.01 -7.05 12.18
C ASN A 14 3.85 -7.25 13.15
N ILE A 15 2.74 -6.51 12.99
CA ILE A 15 1.52 -6.70 13.77
C ILE A 15 0.97 -8.12 13.57
N VAL A 16 0.84 -8.58 12.31
CA VAL A 16 0.40 -9.96 12.00
C VAL A 16 1.34 -10.98 12.64
N GLY A 17 2.66 -10.77 12.56
CA GLY A 17 3.66 -11.65 13.16
C GLY A 17 3.47 -11.79 14.67
N VAL A 18 3.34 -10.68 15.39
CA VAL A 18 3.11 -10.67 16.84
C VAL A 18 1.79 -11.37 17.18
N VAL A 19 0.71 -11.07 16.46
CA VAL A 19 -0.61 -11.68 16.69
C VAL A 19 -0.57 -13.20 16.48
N LEU A 20 0.14 -13.69 15.46
CA LEU A 20 0.32 -15.13 15.24
C LEU A 20 1.17 -15.78 16.35
N GLN A 21 2.25 -15.12 16.79
CA GLN A 21 3.08 -15.61 17.91
C GLN A 21 2.29 -15.69 19.23
N CYS A 22 1.39 -14.74 19.49
CA CYS A 22 0.45 -14.80 20.63
C CYS A 22 -0.50 -16.01 20.57
N ASN A 23 -0.68 -16.62 19.39
CA ASN A 23 -1.49 -17.83 19.17
C ASN A 23 -0.62 -19.07 18.98
N ASN A 24 0.59 -19.08 19.56
CA ASN A 24 1.51 -20.22 19.57
C ASN A 24 2.04 -20.66 18.19
N TYR A 25 1.98 -19.79 17.19
CA TYR A 25 2.64 -20.04 15.92
C TYR A 25 4.10 -19.58 15.94
N GLU A 26 4.99 -20.35 15.32
CA GLU A 26 6.34 -19.91 15.01
C GLU A 26 6.32 -19.01 13.77
N VAL A 27 6.83 -17.78 13.89
CA VAL A 27 6.88 -16.82 12.79
C VAL A 27 8.32 -16.52 12.44
N ILE A 28 8.75 -16.98 11.26
CA ILE A 28 10.05 -16.66 10.68
C ILE A 28 9.89 -15.43 9.79
N ASP A 29 10.34 -14.27 10.27
CA ASP A 29 10.28 -13.02 9.51
C ASP A 29 11.57 -12.77 8.73
N LEU A 30 11.45 -12.73 7.40
CA LEU A 30 12.59 -12.49 6.50
C LEU A 30 12.90 -11.00 6.29
N GLY A 31 12.07 -10.11 6.86
CA GLY A 31 12.20 -8.66 6.75
C GLY A 31 11.56 -8.10 5.48
N VAL A 32 12.22 -7.09 4.90
CA VAL A 32 11.71 -6.30 3.77
C VAL A 32 12.57 -6.43 2.52
N MET A 33 11.99 -6.05 1.38
CA MET A 33 12.59 -6.18 0.05
C MET A 33 13.11 -7.60 -0.24
N VAL A 34 12.42 -8.62 0.25
CA VAL A 34 12.91 -10.00 0.18
C VAL A 34 12.65 -10.58 -1.21
N PRO A 35 13.68 -11.05 -1.93
CA PRO A 35 13.50 -11.65 -3.25
C PRO A 35 12.85 -13.03 -3.15
N CYS A 36 12.15 -13.43 -4.21
CA CYS A 36 11.37 -14.68 -4.25
C CYS A 36 12.22 -15.92 -3.95
N ASP A 37 13.42 -16.02 -4.53
CA ASP A 37 14.34 -17.14 -4.31
C ASP A 37 14.68 -17.32 -2.82
N ARG A 38 14.93 -16.23 -2.09
CA ARG A 38 15.18 -16.25 -0.64
C ARG A 38 13.95 -16.67 0.15
N ILE A 39 12.76 -16.22 -0.23
CA ILE A 39 11.50 -16.64 0.41
C ILE A 39 11.32 -18.15 0.27
N LEU A 40 11.48 -18.68 -0.94
CA LEU A 40 11.30 -20.10 -1.21
C LEU A 40 12.42 -20.96 -0.59
N ALA A 41 13.67 -20.46 -0.60
CA ALA A 41 14.79 -21.15 0.06
C ALA A 41 14.56 -21.29 1.56
N ALA A 42 14.22 -20.18 2.24
CA ALA A 42 13.92 -20.20 3.67
C ALA A 42 12.71 -21.08 4.02
N ALA A 43 11.67 -21.05 3.18
CA ALA A 43 10.51 -21.93 3.37
C ALA A 43 10.87 -23.42 3.34
N LYS A 44 11.80 -23.82 2.46
CA LYS A 44 12.32 -25.20 2.40
C LYS A 44 13.27 -25.51 3.55
N GLU A 45 14.18 -24.60 3.87
CA GLU A 45 15.16 -24.75 4.94
C GLU A 45 14.49 -24.98 6.30
N HIS A 46 13.44 -24.22 6.58
CA HIS A 46 12.72 -24.28 7.85
C HIS A 46 11.51 -25.20 7.83
N GLY A 47 11.15 -25.79 6.69
CA GLY A 47 10.00 -26.69 6.57
C GLY A 47 8.68 -26.04 6.98
N VAL A 48 8.45 -24.78 6.58
CA VAL A 48 7.28 -24.00 7.03
C VAL A 48 5.96 -24.55 6.49
N ASP A 49 4.89 -24.43 7.28
CA ASP A 49 3.56 -24.88 6.87
C ASP A 49 2.84 -23.88 5.94
N MET A 50 3.26 -22.62 5.92
CA MET A 50 2.66 -21.55 5.10
C MET A 50 3.68 -20.47 4.75
N ILE A 51 3.44 -19.77 3.63
CA ILE A 51 4.16 -18.55 3.27
C ILE A 51 3.20 -17.37 3.34
N GLY A 52 3.58 -16.31 4.07
CA GLY A 52 2.83 -15.04 4.10
C GLY A 52 3.61 -13.91 3.45
N LEU A 53 2.98 -13.23 2.49
CA LEU A 53 3.52 -12.09 1.75
C LEU A 53 2.82 -10.78 2.12
N SER A 54 3.61 -9.74 2.33
CA SER A 54 3.15 -8.37 2.58
C SER A 54 3.57 -7.42 1.45
N GLY A 55 2.73 -6.44 1.12
CA GLY A 55 3.01 -5.37 0.17
C GLY A 55 2.14 -4.13 0.37
N LEU A 56 2.76 -2.95 0.29
CA LEU A 56 2.13 -1.64 0.38
C LEU A 56 1.95 -0.98 -0.98
N ILE A 57 2.89 -1.10 -1.92
CA ILE A 57 2.86 -0.36 -3.19
C ILE A 57 2.39 -1.21 -4.38
N THR A 58 1.90 -0.58 -5.46
CA THR A 58 1.36 -1.29 -6.62
C THR A 58 2.34 -2.28 -7.27
N PRO A 59 3.64 -1.97 -7.43
CA PRO A 59 4.62 -2.95 -7.94
C PRO A 59 4.73 -4.24 -7.11
N SER A 60 4.42 -4.18 -5.81
CA SER A 60 4.43 -5.35 -4.91
C SER A 60 3.42 -6.41 -5.33
N LEU A 61 2.33 -6.03 -5.99
CA LEU A 61 1.33 -6.96 -6.51
C LEU A 61 1.88 -7.87 -7.60
N ASP A 62 2.72 -7.34 -8.49
CA ASP A 62 3.36 -8.13 -9.55
C ASP A 62 4.37 -9.12 -8.97
N GLU A 63 5.11 -8.71 -7.94
CA GLU A 63 6.01 -9.60 -7.19
C GLU A 63 5.26 -10.73 -6.49
N MET A 64 4.06 -10.49 -5.93
CA MET A 64 3.24 -11.55 -5.35
C MET A 64 2.73 -12.55 -6.41
N VAL A 65 2.37 -12.07 -7.60
CA VAL A 65 2.02 -12.95 -8.74
C VAL A 65 3.22 -13.79 -9.16
N PHE A 66 4.41 -13.18 -9.19
CA PHE A 66 5.66 -13.86 -9.51
C PHE A 66 5.97 -14.96 -8.49
N VAL A 67 5.88 -14.66 -7.18
CA VAL A 67 6.10 -15.66 -6.12
C VAL A 67 5.12 -16.84 -6.24
N ALA A 68 3.84 -16.59 -6.48
CA ALA A 68 2.85 -17.67 -6.67
C ALA A 68 3.21 -18.60 -7.84
N ARG A 69 3.65 -18.03 -8.97
CA ARG A 69 4.10 -18.81 -10.14
C ARG A 69 5.38 -19.60 -9.84
N GLU A 70 6.32 -19.03 -9.09
CA GLU A 70 7.55 -19.70 -8.72
C GLU A 70 7.31 -20.83 -7.70
N MET A 71 6.37 -20.65 -6.76
CA MET A 71 5.89 -21.72 -5.89
C MET A 71 5.33 -22.89 -6.71
N GLN A 72 4.50 -22.61 -7.72
CA GLN A 72 4.00 -23.62 -8.64
C GLN A 72 5.12 -24.31 -9.41
N ARG A 73 6.05 -23.53 -9.99
CA ARG A 73 7.17 -24.04 -10.81
C ARG A 73 8.10 -24.94 -10.01
N THR A 74 8.30 -24.63 -8.73
CA THR A 74 9.22 -25.34 -7.85
C THR A 74 8.56 -26.40 -6.98
N GLY A 75 7.26 -26.68 -7.20
CA GLY A 75 6.54 -27.78 -6.59
C GLY A 75 6.17 -27.59 -5.13
N PHE A 76 6.01 -26.35 -4.65
CA PHE A 76 5.45 -26.12 -3.31
C PHE A 76 4.03 -26.64 -3.22
N ASP A 77 3.65 -27.14 -2.04
CA ASP A 77 2.31 -27.60 -1.72
C ASP A 77 1.87 -27.16 -0.31
N ILE A 78 2.11 -25.89 -0.02
CA ILE A 78 1.68 -25.21 1.21
C ILE A 78 0.85 -23.97 0.89
N PRO A 79 -0.06 -23.54 1.77
CA PRO A 79 -0.84 -22.32 1.55
C PRO A 79 0.01 -21.06 1.37
N LEU A 80 -0.49 -20.14 0.54
CA LEU A 80 0.09 -18.82 0.32
C LEU A 80 -0.87 -17.74 0.82
N LEU A 81 -0.47 -17.00 1.86
CA LEU A 81 -1.22 -15.88 2.41
C LEU A 81 -0.76 -14.56 1.78
N ILE A 82 -1.72 -13.75 1.36
CA ILE A 82 -1.51 -12.46 0.71
C ILE A 82 -2.15 -11.37 1.57
N GLY A 83 -1.37 -10.35 1.95
CA GLY A 83 -1.85 -9.20 2.71
C GLY A 83 -1.07 -7.92 2.43
N GLY A 84 -1.49 -6.82 3.06
CA GLY A 84 -0.92 -5.48 2.89
C GLY A 84 -1.82 -4.53 2.10
N ALA A 85 -1.55 -3.22 2.17
CA ALA A 85 -2.52 -2.17 1.81
C ALA A 85 -2.98 -2.18 0.34
N THR A 86 -2.11 -2.58 -0.60
CA THR A 86 -2.48 -2.65 -2.03
C THR A 86 -3.16 -3.95 -2.41
N THR A 87 -3.13 -4.94 -1.52
CA THR A 87 -3.73 -6.24 -1.80
C THR A 87 -5.24 -6.20 -1.62
N SER A 88 -5.95 -7.03 -2.38
CA SER A 88 -7.40 -7.15 -2.29
C SER A 88 -7.85 -8.54 -2.70
N LYS A 89 -9.02 -8.96 -2.19
CA LYS A 89 -9.66 -10.21 -2.59
C LYS A 89 -9.77 -10.33 -4.11
N THR A 90 -10.17 -9.25 -4.79
CA THR A 90 -10.31 -9.20 -6.24
C THR A 90 -8.98 -9.42 -6.95
N HIS A 91 -7.92 -8.72 -6.56
CA HIS A 91 -6.61 -8.90 -7.19
C HIS A 91 -6.08 -10.33 -6.96
N THR A 92 -6.17 -10.83 -5.73
CA THR A 92 -5.73 -12.19 -5.38
C THR A 92 -6.44 -13.25 -6.21
N ALA A 93 -7.78 -13.17 -6.29
CA ALA A 93 -8.59 -14.11 -7.07
C ALA A 93 -8.31 -14.04 -8.59
N VAL A 94 -8.08 -12.85 -9.14
CA VAL A 94 -7.95 -12.64 -10.59
C VAL A 94 -6.53 -12.82 -11.10
N LYS A 95 -5.51 -12.48 -10.29
CA LYS A 95 -4.11 -12.38 -10.75
C LYS A 95 -3.16 -13.34 -10.04
N ILE A 96 -3.35 -13.60 -8.74
CA ILE A 96 -2.39 -14.38 -7.94
C ILE A 96 -2.77 -15.88 -7.89
N GLU A 97 -3.98 -16.22 -7.44
CA GLU A 97 -4.45 -17.62 -7.32
C GLU A 97 -4.39 -18.41 -8.65
N PRO A 98 -4.59 -17.79 -9.83
CA PRO A 98 -4.35 -18.49 -11.10
C PRO A 98 -2.92 -19.00 -11.30
N GLY A 99 -1.94 -18.36 -10.65
CA GLY A 99 -0.52 -18.73 -10.74
C GLY A 99 -0.08 -19.89 -9.86
N TYR A 100 -0.90 -20.33 -8.89
CA TYR A 100 -0.58 -21.40 -7.94
C TYR A 100 -1.77 -22.34 -7.74
N LYS A 101 -1.59 -23.62 -8.10
CA LYS A 101 -2.65 -24.63 -8.17
C LYS A 101 -2.44 -25.81 -7.24
N ASN A 102 -1.21 -26.07 -6.80
CA ASN A 102 -0.92 -27.16 -5.88
C ASN A 102 -1.68 -26.98 -4.56
N ASN A 103 -1.73 -25.75 -4.03
CA ASN A 103 -2.43 -25.44 -2.78
C ASN A 103 -3.19 -24.12 -2.86
N GLN A 104 -3.78 -23.68 -1.74
CA GLN A 104 -4.66 -22.50 -1.70
C GLN A 104 -3.88 -21.19 -1.54
N VAL A 105 -4.24 -20.18 -2.34
CA VAL A 105 -3.87 -18.78 -2.10
C VAL A 105 -5.00 -18.08 -1.35
N VAL A 106 -4.72 -17.42 -0.24
CA VAL A 106 -5.74 -16.73 0.58
C VAL A 106 -5.36 -15.28 0.80
N TYR A 107 -6.25 -14.38 0.42
CA TYR A 107 -6.22 -12.98 0.84
C TYR A 107 -6.68 -12.83 2.28
N VAL A 108 -5.85 -12.20 3.11
CA VAL A 108 -6.13 -11.89 4.51
C VAL A 108 -6.19 -10.37 4.65
N LEU A 109 -7.31 -9.86 5.16
CA LEU A 109 -7.58 -8.41 5.23
C LEU A 109 -6.69 -7.70 6.25
N ASP A 110 -6.59 -8.26 7.45
CA ASP A 110 -5.98 -7.63 8.63
C ASP A 110 -5.45 -8.71 9.59
N ALA A 111 -4.74 -8.27 10.64
CA ALA A 111 -4.16 -9.17 11.62
C ALA A 111 -5.19 -9.94 12.46
N SER A 112 -6.35 -9.33 12.74
CA SER A 112 -7.41 -9.97 13.53
C SER A 112 -7.97 -11.22 12.82
N ARG A 113 -8.01 -11.21 11.49
CA ARG A 113 -8.46 -12.34 10.68
C ARG A 113 -7.37 -13.37 10.38
N ALA A 114 -6.09 -12.99 10.50
CA ALA A 114 -4.96 -13.86 10.17
C ALA A 114 -4.98 -15.15 11.01
N VAL A 115 -5.25 -15.05 12.31
CA VAL A 115 -5.30 -16.21 13.22
C VAL A 115 -6.36 -17.21 12.79
N GLY A 116 -7.59 -16.73 12.50
CA GLY A 116 -8.69 -17.60 12.08
C GLY A 116 -8.39 -18.31 10.77
N VAL A 117 -7.80 -17.61 9.80
CA VAL A 117 -7.40 -18.20 8.51
C VAL A 117 -6.31 -19.26 8.69
N VAL A 118 -5.25 -18.96 9.45
CA VAL A 118 -4.16 -19.91 9.71
C VAL A 118 -4.68 -21.14 10.44
N SER A 119 -5.50 -20.95 11.47
CA SER A 119 -6.11 -22.04 12.23
C SER A 119 -6.97 -22.95 11.35
N GLN A 120 -7.82 -22.38 10.49
CA GLN A 120 -8.64 -23.16 9.56
C GLN A 120 -7.80 -23.93 8.53
N LEU A 121 -6.73 -23.33 8.01
CA LEU A 121 -5.85 -23.98 7.03
C LEU A 121 -5.01 -25.13 7.62
N LEU A 122 -4.73 -25.10 8.92
CA LEU A 122 -4.01 -26.17 9.63
C LEU A 122 -4.93 -27.23 10.25
N SER A 123 -6.22 -26.94 10.39
CA SER A 123 -7.20 -27.87 10.97
C SER A 123 -7.45 -29.08 10.06
N GLU A 124 -7.28 -30.29 10.58
CA GLU A 124 -7.58 -31.52 9.83
C GLU A 124 -9.05 -31.64 9.43
N THR A 125 -9.98 -31.05 10.20
CA THR A 125 -11.41 -31.13 9.96
C THR A 125 -11.96 -29.98 9.13
N ASP A 126 -11.43 -28.77 9.31
CA ASP A 126 -12.02 -27.56 8.72
C ASP A 126 -11.33 -27.13 7.42
N ARG A 127 -10.09 -27.57 7.19
CA ARG A 127 -9.27 -27.14 6.05
C ARG A 127 -9.97 -27.34 4.72
N ASP A 128 -10.50 -28.52 4.46
CA ASP A 128 -11.05 -28.84 3.14
C ASP A 128 -12.29 -28.02 2.83
N GLY A 129 -13.18 -27.84 3.81
CA GLY A 129 -14.35 -26.95 3.68
C GLY A 129 -13.97 -25.48 3.51
N PHE A 130 -12.94 -25.02 4.22
CA PHE A 130 -12.41 -23.66 4.07
C PHE A 130 -11.80 -23.42 2.68
N VAL A 131 -10.99 -24.37 2.19
CA VAL A 131 -10.38 -24.30 0.85
C VAL A 131 -11.45 -24.34 -0.23
N GLU A 132 -12.45 -25.23 -0.13
CA GLU A 132 -13.53 -25.32 -1.12
C GLU A 132 -14.35 -24.03 -1.18
N SER A 133 -14.75 -23.50 -0.03
CA SER A 133 -15.51 -22.25 0.05
C SER A 133 -14.72 -21.05 -0.48
N THR A 134 -13.41 -20.95 -0.17
CA THR A 134 -12.54 -19.90 -0.69
C THR A 134 -12.39 -19.99 -2.21
N LYS A 135 -12.20 -21.20 -2.76
CA LYS A 135 -12.14 -21.42 -4.22
C LYS A 135 -13.44 -21.01 -4.89
N ALA A 136 -14.58 -21.41 -4.34
CA ALA A 136 -15.90 -21.06 -4.86
C ALA A 136 -16.13 -19.54 -4.84
N GLU A 137 -15.69 -18.86 -3.77
CA GLU A 137 -15.72 -17.40 -3.71
C GLU A 137 -14.85 -16.76 -4.81
N TYR A 138 -13.63 -17.24 -5.01
CA TYR A 138 -12.70 -16.65 -5.98
C TYR A 138 -13.17 -16.87 -7.42
N VAL A 139 -13.83 -17.99 -7.72
CA VAL A 139 -14.51 -18.19 -9.01
C VAL A 139 -15.58 -17.11 -9.22
N LYS A 140 -16.47 -16.87 -8.26
CA LYS A 140 -17.50 -15.83 -8.36
C LYS A 140 -16.90 -14.44 -8.58
N VAL A 141 -15.82 -14.12 -7.84
CA VAL A 141 -15.10 -12.84 -7.98
C VAL A 141 -14.50 -12.69 -9.39
N ARG A 142 -13.88 -13.75 -9.93
CA ARG A 142 -13.33 -13.75 -11.30
C ARG A 142 -14.41 -13.58 -12.36
N GLU A 143 -15.54 -14.27 -12.22
CA GLU A 143 -16.67 -14.15 -13.15
C GLU A 143 -17.28 -12.75 -13.11
N ALA A 144 -17.46 -12.18 -11.91
CA ALA A 144 -17.95 -10.81 -11.74
C ALA A 144 -16.98 -9.79 -12.36
N TYR A 145 -15.67 -9.97 -12.15
CA TYR A 145 -14.65 -9.12 -12.78
C TYR A 145 -14.64 -9.26 -14.31
N GLY A 146 -14.75 -10.50 -14.82
CA GLY A 146 -14.75 -10.81 -16.25
C GLY A 146 -15.96 -10.26 -17.01
N LYS A 147 -17.12 -10.10 -16.34
CA LYS A 147 -18.28 -9.39 -16.89
C LYS A 147 -17.98 -7.92 -17.18
N GLY A 148 -16.95 -7.35 -16.54
CA GLY A 148 -16.42 -6.02 -16.79
C GLY A 148 -17.35 -4.89 -16.32
N ASN A 149 -16.76 -3.75 -16.01
CA ASN A 149 -17.51 -2.50 -15.92
C ASN A 149 -17.55 -1.92 -17.35
N SER A 150 -18.64 -2.16 -18.08
CA SER A 150 -18.81 -1.79 -19.50
C SER A 150 -18.98 -0.29 -19.74
N ALA A 151 -18.65 0.55 -18.74
CA ALA A 151 -18.72 1.99 -18.86
C ALA A 151 -17.92 2.43 -20.09
N PRO A 152 -18.55 3.09 -21.07
CA PRO A 152 -17.91 3.44 -22.32
C PRO A 152 -16.68 4.32 -22.06
N ARG A 153 -15.56 3.94 -22.67
CA ARG A 153 -14.33 4.72 -22.66
C ARG A 153 -14.34 5.69 -23.85
N SER A 154 -13.83 6.89 -23.64
CA SER A 154 -13.52 7.83 -24.71
C SER A 154 -12.16 7.49 -25.33
N SER A 155 -11.98 7.78 -26.61
CA SER A 155 -10.65 7.79 -27.20
C SER A 155 -9.75 8.82 -26.51
N LEU A 156 -8.43 8.64 -26.60
CA LEU A 156 -7.49 9.60 -26.02
C LEU A 156 -7.67 11.00 -26.62
N ALA A 157 -7.89 11.08 -27.94
CA ALA A 157 -8.14 12.33 -28.64
C ALA A 157 -9.39 13.05 -28.11
N GLU A 158 -10.50 12.35 -27.93
CA GLU A 158 -11.74 12.91 -27.35
C GLU A 158 -11.52 13.39 -25.91
N ALA A 159 -10.81 12.60 -25.10
CA ALA A 159 -10.53 12.97 -23.72
C ALA A 159 -9.64 14.23 -23.63
N ARG A 160 -8.67 14.38 -24.55
CA ARG A 160 -7.80 15.56 -24.64
C ARG A 160 -8.57 16.79 -25.13
N ALA A 161 -9.48 16.61 -26.08
CA ALA A 161 -10.37 17.69 -26.55
C ALA A 161 -11.28 18.22 -25.43
N ASN A 162 -11.66 17.36 -24.47
CA ASN A 162 -12.44 17.72 -23.29
C ASN A 162 -11.56 18.03 -22.05
N LYS A 163 -10.30 18.49 -22.23
CA LYS A 163 -9.46 18.89 -21.09
C LYS A 163 -10.04 20.12 -20.39
N PHE A 164 -9.76 20.23 -19.09
CA PHE A 164 -10.08 21.42 -18.31
C PHE A 164 -9.39 22.64 -18.95
N LYS A 165 -10.17 23.70 -19.20
CA LYS A 165 -9.69 24.95 -19.78
C LYS A 165 -9.56 25.99 -18.68
N ILE A 166 -8.32 26.34 -18.35
CA ILE A 166 -8.01 27.37 -17.36
C ILE A 166 -7.97 28.72 -18.07
N ASP A 167 -8.70 29.70 -17.55
CA ASP A 167 -8.61 31.09 -17.98
C ASP A 167 -7.49 31.81 -17.20
N PHE A 168 -6.26 31.71 -17.71
CA PHE A 168 -5.11 32.37 -17.10
C PHE A 168 -5.15 33.91 -17.20
N ALA A 169 -6.02 34.47 -18.05
CA ALA A 169 -6.19 35.92 -18.09
C ALA A 169 -7.05 36.40 -16.91
N ALA A 170 -8.06 35.61 -16.52
CA ALA A 170 -8.86 35.87 -15.33
C ALA A 170 -8.11 35.56 -14.03
N GLU A 171 -7.33 34.47 -14.00
CA GLU A 171 -6.56 34.05 -12.83
C GLU A 171 -5.11 33.71 -13.22
N PRO A 172 -4.22 34.72 -13.24
CA PRO A 172 -2.82 34.49 -13.60
C PRO A 172 -2.11 33.67 -12.51
N PRO A 173 -1.19 32.76 -12.90
CA PRO A 173 -0.46 31.96 -11.92
C PRO A 173 0.45 32.86 -11.07
N VAL A 174 0.46 32.60 -9.76
CA VAL A 174 1.29 33.34 -8.81
C VAL A 174 2.73 32.81 -8.84
N ALA A 175 3.70 33.70 -9.01
CA ALA A 175 5.11 33.32 -8.96
C ALA A 175 5.49 32.87 -7.53
N PRO A 176 6.21 31.75 -7.37
CA PRO A 176 6.72 31.33 -6.07
C PRO A 176 7.76 32.33 -5.55
N SER A 177 7.96 32.38 -4.23
CA SER A 177 8.94 33.27 -3.59
C SER A 177 10.39 32.90 -3.88
N PHE A 178 10.65 31.71 -4.44
CA PHE A 178 11.96 31.26 -4.91
C PHE A 178 11.82 30.26 -6.05
N LEU A 179 12.90 30.08 -6.81
CA LEU A 179 13.08 29.01 -7.80
C LEU A 179 14.30 28.17 -7.43
N GLY A 180 14.35 26.93 -7.93
CA GLY A 180 15.37 25.95 -7.61
C GLY A 180 15.06 25.15 -6.34
N LEU A 181 16.07 24.43 -5.86
CA LEU A 181 15.96 23.56 -4.70
C LEU A 181 16.13 24.35 -3.40
N LYS A 182 15.31 24.00 -2.41
CA LYS A 182 15.48 24.38 -1.01
C LYS A 182 15.53 23.11 -0.17
N THR A 183 16.65 22.93 0.53
CA THR A 183 16.90 21.76 1.38
C THR A 183 16.68 22.10 2.84
N PHE A 184 16.17 21.13 3.59
CA PHE A 184 15.89 21.20 5.00
C PHE A 184 16.59 20.04 5.71
N THR A 185 17.76 20.29 6.29
CA THR A 185 18.55 19.24 6.96
C THR A 185 19.44 19.83 8.07
N PRO A 186 19.23 19.48 9.36
CA PRO A 186 18.04 18.80 9.89
C PRO A 186 16.82 19.74 9.95
N TYR A 187 15.62 19.20 9.77
CA TYR A 187 14.37 19.90 10.07
C TYR A 187 14.02 19.75 11.55
N ASP A 188 13.36 20.75 12.13
CA ASP A 188 12.96 20.73 13.53
C ASP A 188 11.89 19.66 13.77
N LEU A 189 12.18 18.71 14.66
CA LEU A 189 11.24 17.65 14.99
C LEU A 189 10.05 18.16 15.82
N HIS A 190 10.21 19.25 16.57
CA HIS A 190 9.10 19.86 17.32
C HIS A 190 8.03 20.38 16.36
N ASP A 191 8.45 21.08 15.30
CA ASP A 191 7.52 21.56 14.26
C ASP A 191 6.80 20.39 13.59
N LEU A 192 7.49 19.28 13.30
CA LEU A 192 6.82 18.09 12.74
C LEU A 192 5.83 17.45 13.72
N ALA A 193 6.15 17.40 15.01
CA ALA A 193 5.28 16.84 16.03
C ALA A 193 3.93 17.56 16.09
N ASP A 194 3.92 18.89 15.93
CA ASP A 194 2.71 19.72 15.90
C ASP A 194 1.83 19.48 14.65
N HIS A 195 2.38 18.85 13.61
CA HIS A 195 1.69 18.56 12.34
C HIS A 195 1.29 17.09 12.18
N ILE A 196 1.42 16.27 13.22
CA ILE A 196 0.99 14.87 13.18
C ILE A 196 -0.54 14.79 13.12
N ASP A 197 -1.06 14.17 12.05
CA ASP A 197 -2.41 13.61 12.07
C ASP A 197 -2.38 12.26 12.81
N TRP A 198 -3.00 12.21 13.98
CA TRP A 198 -3.07 11.01 14.82
C TRP A 198 -4.13 10.01 14.35
N THR A 199 -5.02 10.37 13.43
CA THR A 199 -6.07 9.47 12.96
C THR A 199 -5.49 8.21 12.29
N PRO A 200 -4.53 8.30 11.33
CA PRO A 200 -3.86 7.12 10.79
C PRO A 200 -3.06 6.32 11.81
N PHE A 201 -2.55 6.97 12.87
CA PHE A 201 -1.86 6.28 13.96
C PHE A 201 -2.81 5.32 14.69
N PHE A 202 -4.00 5.77 15.11
CA PHE A 202 -4.99 4.88 15.73
C PHE A 202 -5.48 3.78 14.79
N ALA A 203 -5.70 4.12 13.51
CA ALA A 203 -6.09 3.12 12.51
C ALA A 203 -5.03 2.02 12.35
N THR A 204 -3.74 2.36 12.46
CA THR A 204 -2.63 1.39 12.42
C THR A 204 -2.68 0.41 13.59
N TRP A 205 -3.22 0.84 14.73
CA TRP A 205 -3.41 0.03 15.94
C TRP A 205 -4.80 -0.61 16.02
N GLU A 206 -5.54 -0.67 14.90
CA GLU A 206 -6.89 -1.26 14.81
C GLU A 206 -7.92 -0.59 15.74
N LEU A 207 -7.70 0.68 16.08
CA LEU A 207 -8.65 1.50 16.84
C LEU A 207 -9.42 2.42 15.87
N ALA A 208 -10.67 2.03 15.60
CA ALA A 208 -11.54 2.75 14.67
C ALA A 208 -12.07 4.05 15.30
N GLY A 209 -11.79 5.18 14.66
CA GLY A 209 -12.28 6.49 15.09
C GLY A 209 -11.41 7.61 14.54
N LYS A 210 -11.85 8.86 14.72
CA LYS A 210 -11.10 10.04 14.29
C LYS A 210 -10.54 10.78 15.50
N TYR A 211 -9.27 11.18 15.45
CA TYR A 211 -8.70 12.05 16.48
C TYR A 211 -9.26 13.49 16.38
N PRO A 212 -9.56 14.17 17.50
CA PRO A 212 -9.45 13.71 18.89
C PRO A 212 -10.67 12.95 19.44
N ALA A 213 -11.79 12.90 18.69
CA ALA A 213 -13.05 12.31 19.16
C ALA A 213 -12.95 10.84 19.61
N ILE A 214 -12.02 10.06 19.02
CA ILE A 214 -11.78 8.66 19.41
C ILE A 214 -11.39 8.50 20.89
N LEU A 215 -10.82 9.52 21.53
CA LEU A 215 -10.40 9.45 22.93
C LEU A 215 -11.60 9.40 23.90
N GLU A 216 -12.76 9.86 23.46
CA GLU A 216 -14.01 9.87 24.24
C GLU A 216 -14.99 8.77 23.78
N ASP A 217 -14.56 7.88 22.88
CA ASP A 217 -15.40 6.81 22.37
C ASP A 217 -15.79 5.81 23.48
N GLU A 218 -17.06 5.39 23.51
CA GLU A 218 -17.60 4.53 24.57
C GLU A 218 -17.02 3.10 24.57
N ILE A 219 -16.49 2.63 23.43
CA ILE A 219 -16.00 1.26 23.26
C ILE A 219 -14.47 1.25 23.30
N VAL A 220 -13.82 2.14 22.55
CA VAL A 220 -12.36 2.12 22.37
C VAL A 220 -11.64 3.30 23.01
N GLY A 221 -12.35 4.26 23.61
CA GLY A 221 -11.77 5.51 24.10
C GLY A 221 -10.74 5.33 25.22
N GLU A 222 -10.94 4.38 26.12
CA GLU A 222 -9.97 4.04 27.16
C GLU A 222 -8.64 3.54 26.54
N ALA A 223 -8.72 2.52 25.68
CA ALA A 223 -7.55 1.98 24.99
C ALA A 223 -6.86 3.01 24.07
N ALA A 224 -7.63 3.87 23.39
CA ALA A 224 -7.11 4.94 22.57
C ALA A 224 -6.38 6.00 23.40
N THR A 225 -6.92 6.35 24.57
CA THR A 225 -6.30 7.30 25.49
C THR A 225 -4.98 6.76 26.05
N ASP A 226 -4.95 5.51 26.48
CA ASP A 226 -3.74 4.86 26.99
C ASP A 226 -2.65 4.77 25.91
N LEU A 227 -3.00 4.29 24.71
CA LEU A 227 -2.08 4.24 23.58
C LEU A 227 -1.55 5.61 23.20
N PHE A 228 -2.41 6.64 23.19
CA PHE A 228 -2.01 8.01 22.88
C PHE A 228 -1.02 8.54 23.93
N LYS A 229 -1.26 8.26 25.21
CA LYS A 229 -0.37 8.65 26.29
C LYS A 229 1.02 8.02 26.15
N ASP A 230 1.08 6.73 25.84
CA ASP A 230 2.35 6.02 25.60
C ASP A 230 3.08 6.60 24.38
N ALA A 231 2.35 6.88 23.30
CA ALA A 231 2.91 7.50 22.09
C ALA A 231 3.45 8.91 22.36
N GLN A 232 2.74 9.72 23.15
CA GLN A 232 3.18 11.05 23.54
C GLN A 232 4.44 11.00 24.42
N ALA A 233 4.52 10.05 25.35
CA ALA A 233 5.71 9.86 26.18
C ALA A 233 6.93 9.46 25.33
N MET A 234 6.76 8.53 24.39
CA MET A 234 7.83 8.14 23.46
C MET A 234 8.22 9.30 22.53
N LEU A 235 7.24 10.06 22.01
CA LEU A 235 7.49 11.22 21.17
C LEU A 235 8.31 12.28 21.93
N ALA A 236 7.96 12.56 23.19
CA ALA A 236 8.73 13.48 24.02
C ALA A 236 10.19 13.03 24.17
N GLN A 237 10.42 11.74 24.41
CA GLN A 237 11.76 11.17 24.50
C GLN A 237 12.53 11.28 23.17
N ILE A 238 11.89 10.97 22.04
CA ILE A 238 12.48 11.12 20.70
C ILE A 238 12.94 12.57 20.46
N LEU A 239 12.14 13.55 20.86
CA LEU A 239 12.42 14.98 20.70
C LEU A 239 13.59 15.42 21.58
N GLU A 240 13.59 15.03 22.86
CA GLU A 240 14.62 15.40 23.83
C GLU A 240 15.97 14.75 23.50
N GLU A 241 15.97 13.45 23.21
CA GLU A 241 17.19 12.67 22.96
C GLU A 241 17.65 12.70 21.50
N LYS A 242 16.84 13.25 20.58
CA LYS A 242 17.14 13.37 19.14
C LYS A 242 17.50 12.02 18.49
N TRP A 243 16.65 11.02 18.68
CA TRP A 243 16.86 9.66 18.17
C TRP A 243 17.08 9.58 16.66
N PHE A 244 16.54 10.53 15.91
CA PHE A 244 16.77 10.66 14.48
C PHE A 244 16.78 12.12 14.04
N THR A 245 17.10 12.35 12.78
CA THR A 245 16.98 13.67 12.14
C THR A 245 15.97 13.58 11.02
N ALA A 246 15.12 14.60 10.88
CA ALA A 246 14.25 14.74 9.72
C ALA A 246 14.98 15.53 8.63
N SER A 247 14.78 15.13 7.37
CA SER A 247 15.30 15.85 6.22
C SER A 247 14.25 15.92 5.11
N GLY A 248 14.25 17.03 4.37
CA GLY A 248 13.35 17.22 3.24
C GLY A 248 13.98 18.12 2.19
N VAL A 249 13.49 17.99 0.95
CA VAL A 249 13.83 18.90 -0.14
C VAL A 249 12.56 19.28 -0.86
N VAL A 250 12.42 20.57 -1.15
CA VAL A 250 11.36 21.11 -2.00
C VAL A 250 12.02 21.88 -3.14
N GLY A 251 11.30 22.08 -4.22
CA GLY A 251 11.79 22.95 -5.28
C GLY A 251 10.70 23.46 -6.19
N PHE A 252 10.96 24.61 -6.77
CA PHE A 252 10.07 25.25 -7.74
C PHE A 252 10.84 25.52 -9.02
N TRP A 253 10.25 25.18 -10.16
CA TRP A 253 10.81 25.45 -11.49
C TRP A 253 9.76 26.09 -12.37
N PRO A 254 10.16 26.95 -13.33
CA PRO A 254 9.26 27.39 -14.37
C PRO A 254 8.73 26.18 -15.13
N ALA A 255 7.42 26.15 -15.38
CA ALA A 255 6.76 25.02 -16.00
C ALA A 255 5.61 25.43 -16.92
N ASN A 256 5.33 24.59 -17.92
CA ASN A 256 4.12 24.68 -18.74
C ASN A 256 3.57 23.28 -19.01
N ALA A 257 2.23 23.19 -19.10
CA ALA A 257 1.61 22.05 -19.74
C ALA A 257 1.90 22.07 -21.24
N THR A 258 2.12 20.89 -21.81
CA THR A 258 2.27 20.67 -23.25
C THR A 258 0.91 20.45 -23.92
N ASP A 259 0.89 20.37 -25.25
CA ASP A 259 -0.35 20.14 -26.02
C ASP A 259 -0.97 18.76 -25.79
N ASP A 260 -0.16 17.78 -25.38
CA ASP A 260 -0.59 16.45 -24.99
C ASP A 260 -1.15 16.47 -23.55
N ASP A 261 -0.40 15.90 -22.61
CA ASP A 261 -0.80 15.73 -21.20
C ASP A 261 0.36 16.00 -20.23
N ASP A 262 1.56 16.27 -20.76
CA ASP A 262 2.77 16.32 -19.97
C ASP A 262 3.06 17.74 -19.48
N ILE A 263 3.86 17.84 -18.43
CA ILE A 263 4.34 19.09 -17.87
C ILE A 263 5.84 19.20 -18.18
N GLU A 264 6.23 20.23 -18.90
CA GLU A 264 7.64 20.58 -19.08
C GLU A 264 8.11 21.47 -17.94
N LEU A 265 9.26 21.11 -17.37
CA LEU A 265 10.05 21.96 -16.51
C LEU A 265 11.16 22.60 -17.32
N TYR A 266 11.46 23.87 -17.05
CA TYR A 266 12.53 24.62 -17.71
C TYR A 266 13.69 24.90 -16.75
N THR A 267 14.88 25.14 -17.31
CA THR A 267 16.07 25.46 -16.52
C THR A 267 15.99 26.81 -15.82
N ASP A 268 15.23 27.74 -16.39
CA ASP A 268 15.08 29.13 -15.95
C ASP A 268 13.84 29.77 -16.59
N GLU A 269 13.55 31.02 -16.21
CA GLU A 269 12.34 31.73 -16.63
C GLU A 269 12.31 32.07 -18.13
N SER A 270 13.42 31.93 -18.88
CA SER A 270 13.40 32.12 -20.33
C SER A 270 12.58 31.04 -21.04
N ARG A 271 12.40 29.88 -20.40
CA ARG A 271 11.67 28.71 -20.92
C ARG A 271 12.21 28.21 -22.28
N THR A 272 13.48 28.48 -22.57
CA THR A 272 14.12 28.09 -23.84
C THR A 272 14.67 26.67 -23.81
N LYS A 273 15.10 26.19 -22.64
CA LYS A 273 15.69 24.87 -22.44
C LYS A 273 14.85 24.05 -21.48
N VAL A 274 14.33 22.93 -21.98
CA VAL A 274 13.61 21.93 -21.17
C VAL A 274 14.61 21.21 -20.27
N LEU A 275 14.35 21.22 -18.96
CA LEU A 275 15.09 20.52 -17.92
C LEU A 275 14.60 19.08 -17.77
N ALA A 276 13.27 18.91 -17.65
CA ALA A 276 12.63 17.63 -17.44
C ALA A 276 11.19 17.65 -17.96
N ARG A 277 10.61 16.48 -18.15
CA ARG A 277 9.20 16.31 -18.51
C ARG A 277 8.52 15.35 -17.54
N PHE A 278 7.47 15.81 -16.88
CA PHE A 278 6.60 14.95 -16.08
C PHE A 278 5.47 14.42 -16.95
N GLN A 279 5.43 13.10 -17.07
CA GLN A 279 4.39 12.40 -17.81
C GLN A 279 3.16 12.23 -16.92
N THR A 280 1.99 12.62 -17.41
CA THR A 280 0.74 12.48 -16.66
C THR A 280 -0.26 11.61 -17.40
N LEU A 281 -1.23 11.06 -16.66
CA LEU A 281 -2.28 10.22 -17.23
C LEU A 281 -3.56 11.02 -17.45
N ARG A 282 -4.25 10.73 -18.55
CA ARG A 282 -5.56 11.31 -18.84
C ARG A 282 -6.69 10.34 -18.53
N GLN A 283 -7.70 10.82 -17.80
CA GLN A 283 -8.94 10.08 -17.59
C GLN A 283 -9.67 9.85 -18.93
N GLN A 284 -9.89 8.58 -19.29
CA GLN A 284 -10.63 8.17 -20.51
C GLN A 284 -12.05 7.65 -20.22
N MET A 285 -12.59 7.92 -19.03
CA MET A 285 -14.00 7.64 -18.75
C MET A 285 -14.87 8.72 -19.39
N LYS A 286 -15.99 8.36 -20.03
CA LYS A 286 -16.93 9.37 -20.53
C LYS A 286 -17.40 10.27 -19.39
N LYS A 287 -17.12 11.58 -19.53
CA LYS A 287 -17.57 12.61 -18.60
C LYS A 287 -18.94 13.16 -19.05
N PRO A 288 -19.85 13.48 -18.12
CA PRO A 288 -21.02 14.29 -18.44
C PRO A 288 -20.57 15.62 -19.07
N ARG A 289 -21.34 16.16 -20.03
CA ARG A 289 -21.03 17.48 -20.62
C ARG A 289 -20.97 18.55 -19.52
N GLY A 290 -19.89 19.35 -19.51
CA GLY A 290 -19.72 20.47 -18.57
C GLY A 290 -19.05 20.14 -17.23
N ARG A 291 -18.43 18.96 -17.10
CA ARG A 291 -17.58 18.56 -15.95
C ARG A 291 -16.25 17.98 -16.40
#